data_AF-A0A4S9CDP5-F1
#
_entry.id   AF-A0A4S9CDP5-F1
#
_cell.length_a   1.000
_cell.length_b   1.000
_cell.length_c   1.000
_cell.angle_alpha   90.00
_cell.angle_beta   90.00
_cell.angle_gamma   90.00
#
_symmetry.space_group_name_H-M   'P 1'
#
loop_
_entity.id
_entity.type
_entity.pdbx_description
1 polymer ?
#
loop_
_entity_poly.entity_id
_entity_poly.type
_entity_poly.pdbx_seq_one_letter_code
_entity_poly.pdbx_strand_id
1 'polypeptide(L)'
;MSASRPSRSPSPAQAPPVQQTPGPRAAALQKLYSDAVSHTLRTCSYSNFASSFPTPASHAPDAMKRLHTDFVEKLDRTCRLNFDQILRDRQVVASLNDLDRLVEDARERKTAVEQAQDGQAAQPPLPYVFDCFVAGDNTYSLHSPHTLPASSLYLSHLGPLLSEKHDSLSSRLQTAQSENADLVNTVLQQRRDIERLVSQLETTIADIDAANGALHDMDALTEEAVALDMDLRTAG
;
A
#
# COMPACT_ATOMS: atom_id res chain seq x y z
N MET A 1 -39.78 12.26 11.78
CA MET A 1 -38.79 12.56 12.85
C MET A 1 -37.62 11.60 12.67
N SER A 2 -36.40 12.13 12.76
CA SER A 2 -35.07 11.49 12.90
C SER A 2 -34.92 9.97 12.66
N ALA A 3 -34.21 9.60 11.58
CA ALA A 3 -33.66 8.24 11.40
C ALA A 3 -32.24 8.14 11.96
N SER A 4 -31.97 7.20 12.86
CA SER A 4 -30.64 6.96 13.43
C SER A 4 -29.77 6.08 12.52
N ARG A 5 -28.60 6.58 12.11
CA ARG A 5 -27.56 5.74 11.48
C ARG A 5 -26.92 4.80 12.52
N PRO A 6 -26.82 3.49 12.29
CA PRO A 6 -25.88 2.65 13.04
C PRO A 6 -24.44 3.02 12.64
N SER A 7 -23.57 3.23 13.63
CA SER A 7 -22.17 3.58 13.41
C SER A 7 -21.37 2.41 12.84
N ARG A 8 -20.61 2.65 11.77
CA ARG A 8 -19.68 1.66 11.22
C ARG A 8 -18.46 1.47 12.14
N SER A 9 -18.10 0.21 12.37
CA SER A 9 -16.82 -0.35 12.85
C SER A 9 -16.09 0.35 14.02
N PRO A 10 -15.84 -0.34 15.15
CA PRO A 10 -14.76 0.06 16.04
C PRO A 10 -13.43 -0.15 15.31
N SER A 11 -12.57 0.87 15.29
CA SER A 11 -11.18 0.70 14.87
C SER A 11 -10.47 -0.28 15.81
N PRO A 12 -9.59 -1.17 15.30
CA PRO A 12 -8.80 -2.03 16.17
C PRO A 12 -7.91 -1.16 17.08
N ALA A 13 -7.77 -1.58 18.34
CA ALA A 13 -6.94 -0.84 19.29
C ALA A 13 -5.51 -0.71 18.77
N GLN A 14 -4.96 0.51 18.83
CA GLN A 14 -3.55 0.74 18.49
C GLN A 14 -2.67 -0.15 19.36
N ALA A 15 -1.78 -0.92 18.73
CA ALA A 15 -0.80 -1.73 19.45
C ALA A 15 0.05 -0.81 20.36
N PRO A 16 0.41 -1.25 21.58
CA PRO A 16 1.21 -0.44 22.50
C PRO A 16 2.56 -0.05 21.87
N PRO A 17 3.17 1.07 22.31
CA PRO A 17 4.39 1.63 21.69
C PRO A 17 5.62 0.76 21.95
N VAL A 18 5.76 -0.33 21.20
CA VAL A 18 6.89 -1.28 21.18
C VAL A 18 8.24 -0.65 20.82
N GLN A 19 8.27 0.62 20.40
CA GLN A 19 9.51 1.34 20.05
C GLN A 19 10.41 1.67 21.26
N GLN A 20 9.90 1.66 22.50
CA GLN A 20 10.72 1.99 23.68
C GLN A 20 11.42 0.78 24.33
N THR A 21 11.02 -0.45 24.01
CA THR A 21 11.69 -1.66 24.50
C THR A 21 13.08 -1.75 23.84
N PRO A 22 14.19 -1.84 24.60
CA PRO A 22 15.51 -1.95 24.00
C PRO A 22 15.67 -3.25 23.21
N GLY A 23 15.87 -3.14 21.89
CA GLY A 23 16.29 -4.25 21.04
C GLY A 23 17.74 -4.68 21.32
N PRO A 24 18.24 -5.74 20.66
CA PRO A 24 19.54 -6.33 20.97
C PRO A 24 20.68 -5.31 20.82
N ARG A 25 20.65 -4.46 19.80
CA ARG A 25 21.67 -3.41 19.59
C ARG A 25 21.57 -2.27 20.61
N ALA A 26 20.36 -1.87 20.98
CA ALA A 26 20.14 -0.84 22.00
C ALA A 26 20.59 -1.31 23.40
N ALA A 27 20.27 -2.55 23.76
CA ALA A 27 20.74 -3.17 25.00
C ALA A 27 22.27 -3.32 25.03
N ALA A 28 22.90 -3.71 23.92
CA ALA A 28 24.35 -3.77 23.80
C ALA A 28 25.01 -2.40 23.98
N LEU A 29 24.44 -1.33 23.42
CA LEU A 29 24.92 0.04 23.60
C LEU A 29 24.84 0.50 25.06
N GLN A 30 23.70 0.27 25.73
CA GLN A 30 23.51 0.60 27.15
C GLN A 30 24.50 -0.15 28.04
N LYS A 31 24.68 -1.46 27.79
CA LYS A 31 25.65 -2.28 28.50
C LYS A 31 27.08 -1.73 28.32
N LEU A 32 27.51 -1.51 27.08
CA LEU A 32 28.84 -1.00 26.76
C LEU A 32 29.13 0.33 27.46
N TYR A 33 28.16 1.25 27.50
CA TYR A 33 28.29 2.50 28.24
C TYR A 33 28.45 2.29 29.75
N SER A 34 27.63 1.40 30.33
CA SER A 34 27.71 1.08 31.76
C SER A 34 29.03 0.40 32.16
N ASP A 35 29.57 -0.46 31.29
CA ASP A 35 30.87 -1.11 31.47
C ASP A 35 32.01 -0.09 31.37
N ALA A 36 31.94 0.82 30.39
CA ALA A 36 32.92 1.90 30.21
C ALA A 36 32.97 2.87 31.41
N VAL A 37 31.82 3.38 31.86
CA VAL A 37 31.74 4.25 33.06
C VAL A 37 32.31 3.51 34.28
N SER A 38 31.91 2.26 34.49
CA SER A 38 32.43 1.44 35.59
C SER A 38 33.94 1.23 35.52
N HIS A 39 34.54 1.17 34.32
CA HIS A 39 35.98 1.07 34.15
C HIS A 39 36.68 2.41 34.45
N THR A 40 36.18 3.53 33.94
CA THR A 40 36.73 4.87 34.23
C THR A 40 36.75 5.20 35.73
N LEU A 41 35.66 4.86 36.45
CA LEU A 41 35.56 5.12 37.89
C LEU A 41 36.54 4.26 38.71
N ARG A 42 36.84 3.02 38.28
CA ARG A 42 37.88 2.18 38.92
C ARG A 42 39.29 2.77 38.80
N THR A 43 39.59 3.43 37.68
CA THR A 43 40.89 4.13 37.48
C THR A 43 41.03 5.35 38.40
N CYS A 44 39.92 5.99 38.76
CA CYS A 44 39.85 7.06 39.76
C CYS A 44 39.95 6.52 41.20
N SER A 45 40.98 5.72 41.50
CA SER A 45 41.21 5.17 42.83
C SER A 45 41.60 6.27 43.85
N TYR A 46 41.27 6.05 45.13
CA TYR A 46 41.66 6.97 46.21
C TYR A 46 43.18 7.17 46.31
N SER A 47 43.99 6.16 45.98
CA SER A 47 45.45 6.25 45.97
C SER A 47 45.96 7.27 44.94
N ASN A 48 45.43 7.19 43.71
CA ASN A 48 45.76 8.11 42.62
C ASN A 48 45.27 9.55 42.90
N PHE A 49 44.16 9.68 43.63
CA PHE A 49 43.61 10.96 44.05
C PHE A 49 44.44 11.59 45.19
N ALA A 50 44.77 10.82 46.22
CA ALA A 50 45.53 11.29 47.38
C ALA A 50 46.98 11.66 47.05
N SER A 51 47.64 10.96 46.11
CA SER A 51 48.99 11.32 45.64
C SER A 51 49.05 12.68 44.96
N SER A 52 47.93 13.14 44.37
CA SER A 52 47.80 14.47 43.78
C SER A 52 47.60 15.59 44.82
N PHE A 53 47.22 15.23 46.06
CA PHE A 53 46.92 16.17 47.15
C PHE A 53 47.56 15.73 48.48
N PRO A 54 48.90 15.70 48.59
CA PRO A 54 49.60 15.12 49.74
C PRO A 54 49.38 15.88 51.07
N THR A 55 49.26 17.22 51.03
CA THR A 55 49.06 18.02 52.26
C THR A 55 47.67 17.82 52.86
N PRO A 56 46.55 17.90 52.10
CA PRO A 56 45.23 17.55 52.63
C PRO A 56 45.11 16.08 53.05
N ALA A 57 45.73 15.15 52.32
CA ALA A 57 45.67 13.72 52.62
C ALA A 57 46.33 13.35 53.95
N SER A 58 47.35 14.09 54.39
CA SER A 58 48.02 13.89 55.70
C SER A 58 47.28 14.57 56.86
N HIS A 59 46.68 15.74 56.65
CA HIS A 59 46.05 16.51 57.73
C HIS A 59 44.58 16.15 57.97
N ALA A 60 43.84 15.69 56.94
CA ALA A 60 42.42 15.38 57.04
C ALA A 60 42.02 14.17 56.15
N PRO A 61 42.60 12.98 56.39
CA PRO A 61 42.39 11.80 55.53
C PRO A 61 40.92 11.40 55.39
N ASP A 62 40.12 11.51 56.45
CA ASP A 62 38.71 11.09 56.40
C ASP A 62 37.81 12.09 55.66
N ALA A 63 38.14 13.39 55.70
CA ALA A 63 37.47 14.39 54.87
C ALA A 63 37.80 14.18 53.38
N MET A 64 39.06 13.86 53.07
CA MET A 64 39.50 13.55 51.70
C MET A 64 38.86 12.27 51.14
N LYS A 65 38.72 11.21 51.95
CA LYS A 65 37.99 9.99 51.54
C LYS A 65 36.52 10.26 51.24
N ARG A 66 35.85 11.07 52.07
CA ARG A 66 34.45 11.49 51.84
C ARG A 66 34.33 12.27 50.53
N LEU A 67 35.15 13.31 50.34
CA LEU A 67 35.15 14.10 49.10
C LEU A 67 35.41 13.25 47.84
N HIS A 68 36.34 12.28 47.92
CA HIS A 68 36.59 11.35 46.82
C HIS A 68 35.38 10.45 46.53
N THR A 69 34.73 9.93 47.57
CA THR A 69 33.52 9.10 47.46
C THR A 69 32.37 9.90 46.84
N ASP A 70 32.08 11.08 47.38
CA ASP A 70 31.02 11.99 46.89
C ASP A 70 31.27 12.41 45.43
N PHE A 71 32.54 12.64 45.05
CA PHE A 71 32.93 12.95 43.68
C PHE A 71 32.68 11.78 42.73
N VAL A 72 33.09 10.56 43.11
CA VAL A 72 32.90 9.34 42.31
C VAL A 72 31.42 9.02 42.13
N GLU A 73 30.61 9.13 43.20
CA GLU A 73 29.16 8.93 43.14
C GLU A 73 28.48 9.98 42.26
N LYS A 74 28.82 11.26 42.46
CA LYS A 74 28.27 12.35 41.64
C LYS A 74 28.66 12.21 40.17
N LEU A 75 29.88 11.74 39.87
CA LEU A 75 30.34 11.51 38.50
C LEU A 75 29.56 10.36 37.84
N ASP A 76 29.42 9.20 38.50
CA ASP A 76 28.62 8.07 38.00
C ASP A 76 27.18 8.49 37.70
N ARG A 77 26.52 9.13 38.68
CA ARG A 77 25.15 9.63 38.56
C ARG A 77 25.01 10.64 37.42
N THR A 78 25.96 11.57 37.29
CA THR A 78 25.92 12.61 36.24
C THR A 78 26.11 11.98 34.86
N CYS A 79 27.04 11.04 34.69
CA CYS A 79 27.26 10.31 33.45
C CYS A 79 25.99 9.56 33.01
N ARG A 80 25.41 8.74 33.91
CA ARG A 80 24.19 7.96 33.62
C ARG A 80 23.02 8.86 33.24
N LEU A 81 22.73 9.90 34.04
CA LEU A 81 21.61 10.81 33.78
C LEU A 81 21.74 11.55 32.44
N ASN A 82 22.93 12.02 32.08
CA ASN A 82 23.16 12.68 30.78
C ASN A 82 23.06 11.68 29.63
N PHE A 83 23.54 10.45 29.79
CA PHE A 83 23.42 9.41 28.77
C PHE A 83 21.96 9.03 28.52
N ASP A 84 21.19 8.77 29.58
CA ASP A 84 19.76 8.48 29.48
C ASP A 84 18.97 9.65 28.85
N GLN A 85 19.39 10.89 29.12
CA GLN A 85 18.82 12.08 28.48
C GLN A 85 19.12 12.12 26.98
N ILE A 86 20.38 11.87 26.56
CA ILE A 86 20.76 11.78 25.15
C ILE A 86 20.01 10.65 24.43
N LEU A 87 19.82 9.49 25.07
CA LEU A 87 19.06 8.37 24.51
C LEU A 87 17.60 8.75 24.24
N ARG A 88 16.97 9.52 25.14
CA ARG A 88 15.61 10.05 24.97
C ARG A 88 15.54 11.12 23.87
N ASP A 89 16.37 12.15 23.98
CA ASP A 89 16.32 13.34 23.12
C ASP A 89 16.61 13.01 21.64
N ARG A 90 17.46 12.02 21.38
CA ARG A 90 17.77 11.54 20.02
C ARG A 90 16.98 10.29 19.62
N GLN A 91 16.04 9.83 20.45
CA GLN A 91 15.23 8.62 20.24
C GLN A 91 16.05 7.39 19.80
N VAL A 92 17.25 7.23 20.37
CA VAL A 92 18.27 6.28 19.89
C VAL A 92 17.75 4.84 19.92
N VAL A 93 16.96 4.49 20.94
CA VAL A 93 16.38 3.14 21.08
C VAL A 93 15.46 2.82 19.90
N ALA A 94 14.58 3.75 19.50
CA ALA A 94 13.71 3.57 18.36
C ALA A 94 14.51 3.43 17.05
N SER A 95 15.48 4.31 16.83
CA SER A 95 16.34 4.27 15.63
C SER A 95 17.17 2.98 15.51
N LEU A 96 17.71 2.46 16.62
CA LEU A 96 18.45 1.20 16.61
C LEU A 96 17.50 -0.01 16.42
N ASN A 97 16.29 0.04 16.98
CA ASN A 97 15.27 -1.00 16.76
C ASN A 97 14.81 -1.04 15.29
N ASP A 98 14.62 0.13 14.66
CA ASP A 98 14.27 0.23 13.23
C ASP A 98 15.44 -0.21 12.33
N LEU A 99 16.69 0.05 12.74
CA LEU A 99 17.87 -0.48 12.06
C LEU A 99 17.99 -2.00 12.19
N ASP A 100 17.67 -2.58 13.36
CA ASP A 100 17.63 -4.04 13.54
C ASP A 100 16.56 -4.67 12.65
N ARG A 101 15.35 -4.07 12.54
CA ARG A 101 14.31 -4.48 11.58
C ARG A 101 14.82 -4.48 10.13
N LEU A 102 15.39 -3.37 9.67
CA LEU A 102 15.90 -3.25 8.30
C LEU A 102 17.03 -4.25 7.99
N VAL A 103 17.81 -4.66 9.00
CA VAL A 103 18.85 -5.70 8.85
C VAL A 103 18.22 -7.09 8.72
N GLU A 104 17.18 -7.42 9.48
CA GLU A 104 16.47 -8.69 9.30
C GLU A 104 15.69 -8.72 7.96
N ASP A 105 14.98 -7.65 7.57
CA ASP A 105 14.33 -7.54 6.25
C ASP A 105 15.33 -7.71 5.08
N ALA A 106 16.58 -7.26 5.26
CA ALA A 106 17.65 -7.44 4.28
C ALA A 106 18.21 -8.87 4.26
N ARG A 107 18.30 -9.52 5.44
CA ARG A 107 18.67 -10.94 5.56
C ARG A 107 17.62 -11.85 4.96
N GLU A 108 16.35 -11.64 5.26
CA GLU A 108 15.23 -12.42 4.71
C GLU A 108 15.23 -12.37 3.18
N ARG A 109 15.34 -11.16 2.60
CA ARG A 109 15.46 -11.00 1.14
C ARG A 109 16.69 -11.69 0.56
N LYS A 110 17.83 -11.64 1.26
CA LYS A 110 19.04 -12.37 0.84
C LYS A 110 18.80 -13.89 0.87
N THR A 111 18.26 -14.44 1.96
CA THR A 111 17.99 -15.88 2.07
C THR A 111 16.93 -16.36 1.09
N ALA A 112 15.92 -15.54 0.77
CA ALA A 112 14.91 -15.86 -0.23
C ALA A 112 15.51 -15.94 -1.65
N VAL A 113 16.47 -15.07 -1.98
CA VAL A 113 17.23 -15.17 -3.23
C VAL A 113 18.11 -16.41 -3.24
N GLU A 114 18.85 -16.69 -2.16
CA GLU A 114 19.70 -17.88 -2.04
C GLU A 114 18.90 -19.20 -2.15
N GLN A 115 17.67 -19.24 -1.60
CA GLN A 115 16.76 -20.39 -1.71
C GLN A 115 16.12 -20.53 -3.10
N ALA A 116 15.95 -19.43 -3.85
CA ALA A 116 15.46 -19.46 -5.23
C ALA A 116 16.56 -19.78 -6.26
N GLN A 117 17.83 -19.88 -5.84
CA GLN A 117 19.02 -19.97 -6.69
C GLN A 117 19.55 -21.39 -6.92
N ASP A 118 18.86 -22.44 -6.48
CA ASP A 118 19.29 -23.86 -6.55
C ASP A 118 19.29 -24.46 -8.01
N GLY A 119 19.60 -23.62 -9.01
CA GLY A 119 19.71 -24.00 -10.43
C GLY A 119 20.30 -22.93 -11.36
N GLN A 120 20.15 -21.63 -11.04
CA GLN A 120 20.76 -20.52 -11.78
C GLN A 120 21.34 -19.47 -10.83
N ALA A 121 22.55 -18.99 -11.14
CA ALA A 121 23.21 -17.89 -10.43
C ALA A 121 22.44 -16.57 -10.65
N ALA A 122 21.40 -16.34 -9.83
CA ALA A 122 20.59 -15.14 -9.96
C ALA A 122 21.43 -13.90 -9.65
N GLN A 123 21.26 -12.86 -10.45
CA GLN A 123 21.91 -11.57 -10.22
C GLN A 123 21.40 -11.01 -8.88
N PRO A 124 22.26 -10.41 -8.03
CA PRO A 124 21.81 -9.80 -6.79
C PRO A 124 20.77 -8.71 -7.12
N PRO A 125 19.64 -8.63 -6.40
CA PRO A 125 18.61 -7.64 -6.67
C PRO A 125 19.10 -6.24 -6.28
N LEU A 126 19.80 -5.58 -7.19
CA LEU A 126 20.10 -4.16 -7.17
C LEU A 126 19.09 -3.41 -8.06
N PRO A 127 18.65 -2.20 -7.68
CA PRO A 127 17.88 -1.34 -8.58
C PRO A 127 18.73 -0.80 -9.73
N TYR A 128 18.50 -1.37 -10.92
CA TYR A 128 18.90 -0.98 -12.28
C TYR A 128 18.50 0.48 -12.66
N VAL A 129 19.21 1.31 -13.44
CA VAL A 129 20.57 1.33 -14.07
C VAL A 129 20.99 2.83 -14.28
N PHE A 130 22.08 3.06 -15.05
CA PHE A 130 22.41 4.23 -15.90
C PHE A 130 23.12 5.43 -15.22
N ASP A 131 24.33 5.88 -15.61
CA ASP A 131 25.26 5.48 -16.68
C ASP A 131 26.58 4.93 -16.10
N CYS A 132 27.17 3.92 -16.75
CA CYS A 132 28.62 3.77 -16.78
C CYS A 132 29.02 3.11 -18.10
N PHE A 133 29.31 3.93 -19.11
CA PHE A 133 29.95 3.46 -20.34
C PHE A 133 31.40 3.10 -20.04
N VAL A 134 31.63 1.87 -19.58
CA VAL A 134 32.96 1.26 -19.51
C VAL A 134 32.93 0.03 -20.39
N ALA A 135 33.69 0.09 -21.48
CA ALA A 135 33.94 -1.06 -22.32
C ALA A 135 34.75 -2.10 -21.53
N GLY A 136 34.25 -3.34 -21.46
CA GLY A 136 35.11 -4.53 -21.31
C GLY A 136 34.95 -5.37 -20.04
N ASP A 137 34.60 -4.80 -18.86
CA ASP A 137 34.62 -5.56 -17.60
C ASP A 137 33.39 -5.33 -16.70
N ASN A 138 32.82 -6.43 -16.20
CA ASN A 138 31.60 -6.50 -15.39
C ASN A 138 31.78 -5.93 -13.96
N THR A 139 31.95 -4.61 -13.87
CA THR A 139 32.08 -3.89 -12.60
C THR A 139 30.73 -3.33 -12.13
N TYR A 140 30.02 -4.11 -11.31
CA TYR A 140 28.81 -3.66 -10.64
C TYR A 140 29.15 -2.64 -9.54
N SER A 141 28.99 -1.35 -9.83
CA SER A 141 29.20 -0.29 -8.83
C SER A 141 28.05 -0.26 -7.81
N LEU A 142 28.33 -0.67 -6.57
CA LEU A 142 27.42 -0.57 -5.44
C LEU A 142 27.32 0.89 -4.97
N HIS A 143 26.50 1.67 -5.67
CA HIS A 143 26.19 3.04 -5.27
C HIS A 143 25.45 3.05 -3.93
N SER A 144 26.01 3.77 -2.95
CA SER A 144 25.31 4.00 -1.69
C SER A 144 24.05 4.85 -1.95
N PRO A 145 22.96 4.70 -1.17
CA PRO A 145 21.70 5.40 -1.46
C PRO A 145 21.83 6.93 -1.46
N HIS A 146 22.84 7.49 -0.80
CA HIS A 146 23.15 8.93 -0.83
C HIS A 146 23.94 9.40 -2.06
N THR A 147 24.43 8.49 -2.91
CA THR A 147 25.07 8.80 -4.21
C THR A 147 24.14 8.57 -5.40
N LEU A 148 22.85 8.32 -5.15
CA LEU A 148 21.84 8.16 -6.21
C LEU A 148 21.48 9.53 -6.82
N PRO A 149 21.33 9.64 -8.16
CA PRO A 149 20.80 10.83 -8.79
C PRO A 149 19.41 11.21 -8.26
N ALA A 150 19.13 12.51 -8.19
CA ALA A 150 17.83 13.03 -7.73
C ALA A 150 16.64 12.50 -8.56
N SER A 151 16.83 12.27 -9.85
CA SER A 151 15.85 11.64 -10.74
C SER A 151 15.50 10.21 -10.31
N SER A 152 16.49 9.40 -9.91
CA SER A 152 16.27 8.02 -9.44
C SER A 152 15.51 7.97 -8.12
N LEU A 153 15.80 8.89 -7.19
CA LEU A 153 15.05 9.04 -5.93
C LEU A 153 13.61 9.50 -6.18
N TYR A 154 13.42 10.46 -7.09
CA TYR A 154 12.09 10.95 -7.48
C TYR A 154 11.24 9.87 -8.14
N LEU A 155 11.80 9.15 -9.13
CA LEU A 155 11.10 8.08 -9.85
C LEU A 155 10.79 6.88 -8.95
N SER A 156 11.70 6.49 -8.05
CA SER A 156 11.43 5.37 -7.12
C SER A 156 10.33 5.72 -6.11
N HIS A 157 10.19 6.98 -5.69
CA HIS A 157 9.07 7.42 -4.86
C HIS A 157 7.75 7.56 -5.63
N LEU A 158 7.79 8.00 -6.90
CA LEU A 158 6.60 8.08 -7.75
C LEU A 158 6.09 6.71 -8.22
N GLY A 159 6.98 5.73 -8.41
CA GLY A 159 6.64 4.38 -8.88
C GLY A 159 5.39 3.76 -8.25
N PRO A 160 5.30 3.61 -6.91
CA PRO A 160 4.12 3.03 -6.26
C PRO A 160 2.85 3.87 -6.47
N LEU A 161 2.94 5.20 -6.43
CA LEU A 161 1.79 6.09 -6.67
C LEU A 161 1.28 5.99 -8.11
N LEU A 162 2.20 5.95 -9.08
CA LEU A 162 1.87 5.80 -10.49
C LEU A 162 1.28 4.41 -10.79
N SER A 163 1.77 3.34 -10.15
CA SER A 163 1.17 2.01 -10.23
C SER A 163 -0.27 2.03 -9.71
N GLU A 164 -0.50 2.56 -8.51
CA GLU A 164 -1.85 2.64 -7.92
C GLU A 164 -2.85 3.39 -8.84
N LYS A 165 -2.40 4.49 -9.48
CA LYS A 165 -3.25 5.22 -10.44
C LYS A 165 -3.42 4.47 -11.76
N HIS A 166 -2.39 3.78 -12.24
CA HIS A 166 -2.48 2.93 -13.43
C HIS A 166 -3.49 1.81 -13.22
N ASP A 167 -3.39 1.07 -12.11
CA ASP A 167 -4.28 -0.04 -11.75
C ASP A 167 -5.73 0.45 -11.58
N SER A 168 -5.93 1.62 -10.95
CA SER A 168 -7.27 2.22 -10.81
C SER A 168 -7.88 2.64 -12.14
N LEU A 169 -7.11 3.23 -13.06
CA LEU A 169 -7.58 3.61 -14.39
C LEU A 169 -7.83 2.40 -15.28
N SER A 170 -6.95 1.39 -15.23
CA SER A 170 -7.08 0.12 -15.94
C SER A 170 -8.35 -0.62 -15.52
N SER A 171 -8.62 -0.71 -14.22
CA SER A 171 -9.87 -1.29 -13.69
C SER A 171 -11.12 -0.55 -14.19
N ARG A 172 -11.14 0.80 -14.17
CA ARG A 172 -12.27 1.58 -14.69
C ARG A 172 -12.48 1.40 -16.19
N LEU A 173 -11.39 1.36 -16.96
CA LEU A 173 -11.41 1.12 -18.40
C LEU A 173 -11.99 -0.27 -18.71
N GLN A 174 -11.58 -1.30 -17.95
CA GLN A 174 -12.12 -2.65 -18.08
C GLN A 174 -13.62 -2.69 -17.78
N THR A 175 -14.08 -2.04 -16.71
CA THR A 175 -15.52 -1.95 -16.36
C THR A 175 -16.31 -1.26 -17.47
N ALA A 176 -15.85 -0.11 -17.95
CA ALA A 176 -16.51 0.62 -19.03
C ALA A 176 -16.53 -0.19 -20.35
N GLN A 177 -15.48 -0.99 -20.63
CA GLN A 177 -15.47 -1.87 -21.79
C GLN A 177 -16.49 -3.02 -21.66
N SER A 178 -16.64 -3.64 -20.49
CA SER A 178 -17.70 -4.63 -20.26
C SER A 178 -19.10 -4.03 -20.37
N GLU A 179 -19.35 -2.87 -19.75
CA GLU A 179 -20.66 -2.19 -19.83
C GLU A 179 -21.02 -1.82 -21.27
N ASN A 180 -20.05 -1.33 -22.06
CA ASN A 180 -20.27 -1.04 -23.47
C ASN A 180 -20.56 -2.31 -24.29
N ALA A 181 -19.90 -3.43 -24.01
CA ALA A 181 -20.19 -4.70 -24.68
C ALA A 181 -21.62 -5.19 -24.38
N ASP A 182 -22.07 -5.10 -23.12
CA ASP A 182 -23.42 -5.48 -22.71
C ASP A 182 -24.49 -4.56 -23.32
N LEU A 183 -24.22 -3.25 -23.40
CA LEU A 183 -25.10 -2.30 -24.08
C LEU A 183 -25.20 -2.57 -25.58
N VAL A 184 -24.08 -2.88 -26.26
CA VAL A 184 -24.07 -3.27 -27.68
C VAL A 184 -24.89 -4.55 -27.90
N ASN A 185 -24.70 -5.57 -27.05
CA ASN A 185 -25.48 -6.81 -27.11
C ASN A 185 -26.99 -6.53 -26.93
N THR A 186 -27.35 -5.66 -25.99
CA THR A 186 -28.74 -5.24 -25.73
C THR A 186 -29.34 -4.53 -26.94
N VAL A 187 -28.63 -3.57 -27.55
CA VAL A 187 -29.09 -2.85 -28.75
C VAL A 187 -29.25 -3.79 -29.94
N LEU A 188 -28.34 -4.75 -30.12
CA LEU A 188 -28.44 -5.75 -31.19
C LEU A 188 -29.61 -6.73 -30.98
N GLN A 189 -29.97 -7.03 -29.73
CA GLN A 189 -31.17 -7.81 -29.42
C GLN A 189 -32.44 -7.00 -29.70
N GLN A 190 -32.50 -5.75 -29.20
CA GLN A 190 -33.62 -4.84 -29.43
C GLN A 190 -33.89 -4.59 -30.93
N ARG A 191 -32.85 -4.46 -31.76
CA ARG A 191 -33.01 -4.33 -33.21
C ARG A 191 -33.68 -5.55 -33.84
N ARG A 192 -33.22 -6.76 -33.50
CA ARG A 192 -33.83 -8.02 -33.95
C ARG A 192 -35.28 -8.18 -33.47
N ASP A 193 -35.58 -7.75 -32.26
CA ASP A 193 -36.96 -7.75 -31.74
C ASP A 193 -37.86 -6.72 -32.45
N ILE A 194 -37.34 -5.54 -32.80
CA ILE A 194 -38.07 -4.54 -33.61
C ILE A 194 -38.33 -5.08 -35.02
N GLU A 195 -37.33 -5.65 -35.70
CA GLU A 195 -37.47 -6.28 -37.02
C GLU A 195 -38.56 -7.38 -37.01
N ARG A 196 -38.59 -8.20 -35.94
CA ARG A 196 -39.63 -9.22 -35.73
C ARG A 196 -41.02 -8.62 -35.48
N LEU A 197 -41.12 -7.52 -34.73
CA LEU A 197 -42.41 -6.87 -34.47
C LEU A 197 -42.94 -6.12 -35.71
N VAL A 198 -42.07 -5.50 -36.50
CA VAL A 198 -42.45 -4.84 -37.76
C VAL A 198 -42.96 -5.86 -38.77
N SER A 199 -42.24 -6.96 -39.00
CA SER A 199 -42.71 -8.03 -39.91
C SER A 199 -44.00 -8.71 -39.45
N GLN A 200 -44.22 -8.84 -38.13
CA GLN A 200 -45.51 -9.27 -37.58
C GLN A 200 -46.63 -8.27 -37.86
N LEU A 201 -46.39 -6.96 -37.70
CA LEU A 201 -47.36 -5.92 -38.02
C LEU A 201 -47.69 -5.89 -39.52
N GLU A 202 -46.68 -5.95 -40.40
CA GLU A 202 -46.84 -6.04 -41.85
C GLU A 202 -47.71 -7.24 -42.25
N THR A 203 -47.51 -8.40 -41.61
CA THR A 203 -48.35 -9.59 -41.82
C THR A 203 -49.80 -9.32 -41.38
N THR A 204 -50.02 -8.77 -40.19
CA THR A 204 -51.39 -8.46 -39.71
C THR A 204 -52.10 -7.39 -40.54
N ILE A 205 -51.36 -6.44 -41.13
CA ILE A 205 -51.93 -5.45 -42.06
C ILE A 205 -52.38 -6.17 -43.35
N ALA A 206 -51.54 -7.04 -43.92
CA ALA A 206 -51.92 -7.83 -45.09
C ALA A 206 -53.14 -8.74 -44.81
N ASP A 207 -53.24 -9.34 -43.63
CA ASP A 207 -54.41 -10.13 -43.22
C ASP A 207 -55.68 -9.27 -43.10
N ILE A 208 -55.58 -8.05 -42.57
CA ILE A 208 -56.70 -7.10 -42.47
C ILE A 208 -57.12 -6.59 -43.85
N ASP A 209 -56.17 -6.23 -44.72
CA ASP A 209 -56.44 -5.80 -46.08
C ASP A 209 -57.12 -6.92 -46.90
N ALA A 210 -56.68 -8.17 -46.73
CA ALA A 210 -57.31 -9.35 -47.33
C ALA A 210 -58.74 -9.59 -46.80
N ALA A 211 -58.96 -9.46 -45.48
CA ALA A 211 -60.28 -9.57 -44.87
C ALA A 211 -61.22 -8.45 -45.32
N ASN A 212 -60.73 -7.22 -45.47
CA ASN A 212 -61.50 -6.08 -45.97
C ASN A 212 -61.86 -6.24 -47.46
N GLY A 213 -60.94 -6.78 -48.27
CA GLY A 213 -61.23 -7.17 -49.66
C GLY A 213 -62.36 -8.21 -49.74
N ALA A 214 -62.29 -9.26 -48.92
CA ALA A 214 -63.33 -10.30 -48.87
C ALA A 214 -64.69 -9.76 -48.38
N LEU A 215 -64.71 -8.76 -47.50
CA LEU A 215 -65.95 -8.06 -47.11
C LEU A 215 -66.54 -7.26 -48.27
N HIS A 216 -65.73 -6.54 -49.04
CA HIS A 216 -66.22 -5.85 -50.25
C HIS A 216 -66.76 -6.82 -51.31
N ASP A 217 -66.12 -7.99 -51.49
CA ASP A 217 -66.64 -9.04 -52.37
C ASP A 217 -68.00 -9.58 -51.87
N MET A 218 -68.18 -9.73 -50.56
CA MET A 218 -69.47 -10.11 -49.97
C MET A 218 -70.53 -9.01 -50.14
N ASP A 219 -70.20 -7.74 -49.90
CA ASP A 219 -71.11 -6.61 -50.10
C ASP A 219 -71.58 -6.56 -51.55
N ALA A 220 -70.68 -6.69 -52.53
CA ALA A 220 -71.00 -6.75 -53.95
C ALA A 220 -71.96 -7.91 -54.30
N LEU A 221 -71.72 -9.10 -53.73
CA LEU A 221 -72.63 -10.25 -53.89
C LEU A 221 -74.00 -10.01 -53.21
N THR A 222 -74.06 -9.26 -52.11
CA THR A 222 -75.35 -8.88 -51.50
C THR A 222 -76.09 -7.82 -52.32
N GLU A 223 -75.40 -6.86 -52.95
CA GLU A 223 -76.00 -5.93 -53.89
C GLU A 223 -76.55 -6.66 -55.12
N GLU A 224 -75.81 -7.62 -55.68
CA GLU A 224 -76.27 -8.49 -56.78
C GLU A 224 -77.48 -9.33 -56.36
N ALA A 225 -77.45 -9.95 -55.17
CA ALA A 225 -78.57 -10.74 -54.65
C ALA A 225 -79.83 -9.89 -54.38
N VAL A 226 -79.67 -8.65 -53.91
CA VAL A 226 -80.78 -7.70 -53.71
C VAL A 226 -81.33 -7.22 -55.05
N ALA A 227 -80.48 -6.97 -56.06
CA ALA A 227 -80.92 -6.66 -57.41
C ALA A 227 -81.74 -7.83 -58.02
N LEU A 228 -81.27 -9.07 -57.86
CA LEU A 228 -81.98 -10.27 -58.30
C LEU A 228 -83.32 -10.48 -57.57
N ASP A 229 -83.43 -10.19 -56.27
CA ASP A 229 -84.72 -10.23 -55.52
C ASP A 229 -85.68 -9.13 -55.97
N MET A 230 -85.18 -7.94 -56.28
CA MET A 230 -85.98 -6.85 -56.88
C MET A 230 -86.51 -7.23 -58.25
N ASP A 231 -85.68 -7.78 -59.13
CA ASP A 231 -86.09 -8.26 -60.44
C ASP A 231 -87.15 -9.36 -60.31
N LEU A 232 -86.94 -10.35 -59.44
CA LEU A 232 -87.92 -11.42 -59.14
C LEU A 232 -89.27 -10.88 -58.64
N ARG A 233 -89.27 -9.82 -57.82
CA ARG A 233 -90.50 -9.17 -57.34
C ARG A 233 -91.24 -8.34 -58.39
N THR A 234 -90.56 -7.90 -59.45
CA THR A 234 -91.20 -7.16 -60.56
C THR A 234 -91.68 -8.06 -61.69
N ALA A 235 -91.28 -9.33 -61.70
CA ALA A 235 -91.60 -10.32 -62.72
C ALA A 235 -92.79 -11.25 -62.36
N GLY A 236 -93.48 -11.02 -61.24
CA GLY A 236 -94.65 -11.79 -60.77
C GLY A 236 -95.90 -10.93 -60.55
#